data_AF-A0A349E751-F1
#
_entry.id   AF-A0A349E751-F1
#
_cell.length_a   1.000
_cell.length_b   1.000
_cell.length_c   1.000
_cell.angle_alpha   90.00
_cell.angle_beta   90.00
_cell.angle_gamma   90.00
#
_symmetry.space_group_name_H-M   'P 1'
#
loop_
_entity.id
_entity.type
_entity.pdbx_description
1 polymer ?
#
loop_
_entity_poly.entity_id
_entity_poly.type
_entity_poly.pdbx_seq_one_letter_code
_entity_poly.pdbx_strand_id
1 'polypeptide(L)'
;MGVKMRNNFHNFLILIGFILVSGIAQAQIHKTDQIEVELISETSNVVPGETLWLAIRLDPIEHWHTYWKFGGDSGEATAASEWQLPAGSSAG
;
A
#
# COMPACT_ATOMS: atom_id res chain seq x y z
N MET A 1 43.85 1.42 -15.52
CA MET A 1 43.23 1.81 -14.22
C MET A 1 41.95 2.66 -14.35
N GLY A 2 41.78 3.48 -15.41
CA GLY A 2 40.64 4.42 -15.53
C GLY A 2 39.25 3.85 -15.82
N VAL A 3 39.13 2.68 -16.48
CA VAL A 3 37.82 2.09 -16.83
C VAL A 3 37.09 1.54 -15.59
N LYS A 4 37.83 0.93 -14.65
CA LYS A 4 37.28 0.38 -13.40
C LYS A 4 36.70 1.48 -12.49
N MET A 5 37.36 2.64 -12.41
CA MET A 5 36.86 3.81 -11.66
C MET A 5 35.58 4.40 -12.27
N ARG A 6 35.49 4.46 -13.60
CA ARG A 6 34.30 4.98 -14.30
C ARG A 6 33.07 4.07 -14.12
N ASN A 7 33.27 2.76 -14.07
CA ASN A 7 32.19 1.79 -13.78
C ASN A 7 31.74 1.86 -12.32
N ASN A 8 32.68 1.99 -11.37
CA ASN A 8 32.33 2.15 -9.96
C ASN A 8 31.53 3.44 -9.70
N PHE A 9 31.87 4.53 -10.39
CA PHE A 9 31.15 5.79 -10.32
C PHE A 9 29.73 5.69 -10.87
N HIS A 10 29.53 5.03 -12.02
CA HIS A 10 28.18 4.75 -12.55
C HIS A 10 27.35 3.89 -11.59
N ASN A 11 27.93 2.81 -11.05
CA ASN A 11 27.23 1.96 -10.10
C ASN A 11 26.84 2.72 -8.83
N PHE A 12 27.70 3.65 -8.39
CA PHE A 12 27.42 4.51 -7.25
C PHE A 12 26.25 5.47 -7.52
N LEU A 13 26.19 6.05 -8.72
CA LEU A 13 25.06 6.89 -9.15
C LEU A 13 23.76 6.09 -9.26
N ILE A 14 23.80 4.86 -9.76
CA ILE A 14 22.64 3.96 -9.81
C ILE A 14 22.14 3.66 -8.40
N LEU A 15 23.05 3.35 -7.46
CA LEU A 15 22.69 3.06 -6.07
C LEU A 15 22.03 4.27 -5.39
N ILE A 16 22.57 5.48 -5.59
CA ILE A 16 21.96 6.73 -5.11
C ILE A 16 20.58 6.94 -5.73
N GLY A 17 20.44 6.68 -7.03
CA GLY A 17 19.14 6.74 -7.72
C GLY A 17 18.09 5.82 -7.08
N PHE A 18 18.46 4.58 -6.75
CA PHE A 18 17.57 3.64 -6.06
C PHE A 18 17.17 4.11 -4.64
N ILE A 19 18.12 4.68 -3.88
CA ILE A 19 17.86 5.19 -2.53
C ILE A 19 16.90 6.39 -2.57
N LEU A 20 17.05 7.29 -3.55
CA LEU A 20 16.18 8.46 -3.68
C LEU A 20 14.73 8.09 -4.08
N VAL A 21 14.54 6.98 -4.78
CA VAL A 21 13.22 6.51 -5.22
C VAL A 21 12.48 5.72 -4.13
N SER A 22 13.17 5.06 -3.20
CA SER A 22 12.50 4.21 -2.20
C SER A 22 11.72 4.99 -1.13
N GLY A 23 11.96 6.30 -0.98
CA GLY A 23 11.32 7.13 0.06
C GLY A 23 9.96 7.71 -0.29
N ILE A 24 9.47 7.53 -1.51
CA ILE A 24 8.33 8.30 -2.06
C ILE A 24 6.99 7.55 -1.91
N ALA A 25 7.02 6.26 -1.59
CA ALA A 25 5.81 5.46 -1.39
C ALA A 25 5.38 5.53 0.08
N GLN A 26 4.41 6.38 0.39
CA GLN A 26 3.68 6.38 1.66
C GLN A 26 2.28 5.84 1.41
N ALA A 27 1.74 5.07 2.36
CA ALA A 27 0.33 4.66 2.30
C ALA A 27 -0.54 5.93 2.32
N GLN A 28 -1.39 6.10 1.31
CA GLN A 28 -2.26 7.27 1.24
C GLN A 28 -3.49 7.01 2.11
N ILE A 29 -3.61 7.80 3.18
CA ILE A 29 -4.84 7.87 3.95
C ILE A 29 -5.88 8.61 3.12
N HIS A 30 -7.05 8.00 2.91
CA HIS A 30 -8.18 8.66 2.27
C HIS A 30 -9.08 9.24 3.36
N LYS A 31 -9.36 10.54 3.28
CA LYS A 31 -10.14 11.24 4.30
C LYS A 31 -11.28 12.03 3.67
N THR A 32 -12.48 11.85 4.22
CA THR A 32 -13.65 12.68 3.96
C THR A 32 -14.03 13.44 5.23
N ASP A 33 -15.12 14.21 5.20
CA ASP A 33 -15.64 14.89 6.38
C ASP A 33 -16.18 13.90 7.45
N GLN A 34 -16.57 12.69 7.03
CA GLN A 34 -17.24 11.72 7.89
C GLN A 34 -16.34 10.57 8.35
N ILE A 35 -15.33 10.19 7.55
CA ILE A 35 -14.53 9.00 7.83
C ILE A 35 -13.13 9.11 7.24
N GLU A 36 -12.17 8.60 8.01
CA GLU A 36 -10.83 8.29 7.52
C GLU A 36 -10.73 6.79 7.20
N VAL A 37 -10.16 6.49 6.03
CA VAL A 37 -9.96 5.12 5.53
C VAL A 37 -8.50 4.93 5.18
N GLU A 38 -7.90 3.87 5.73
CA GLU A 38 -6.51 3.52 5.47
C GLU A 38 -6.39 2.04 5.12
N LEU A 39 -5.55 1.74 4.13
CA LEU A 39 -5.13 0.38 3.84
C LEU A 39 -3.80 0.10 4.56
N ILE A 40 -3.84 -0.79 5.54
CA ILE A 40 -2.70 -1.13 6.40
C ILE A 40 -2.15 -2.49 6.00
N SER A 41 -0.84 -2.60 5.90
CA SER A 41 -0.15 -3.88 5.67
C SER A 41 0.31 -4.51 6.97
N GLU A 42 0.26 -5.85 7.05
CA GLU A 42 0.80 -6.60 8.19
C GLU A 42 2.32 -6.42 8.34
N THR A 43 3.03 -6.27 7.23
CA THR A 43 4.48 -6.05 7.17
C THR A 43 4.84 -4.92 6.22
N SER A 44 6.01 -4.32 6.41
CA SER A 44 6.58 -3.33 5.50
C SER A 44 7.35 -3.95 4.32
N ASN A 45 7.56 -5.27 4.34
CA ASN A 45 8.33 -6.00 3.34
C ASN A 45 7.42 -6.89 2.49
N VAL A 46 7.64 -6.88 1.17
CA VAL A 46 6.97 -7.77 0.24
C VAL A 46 7.94 -8.87 -0.19
N VAL A 47 7.58 -10.13 0.03
CA VAL A 47 8.40 -11.28 -0.35
C VAL A 47 7.75 -12.00 -1.54
N PRO A 48 8.47 -12.20 -2.66
CA PRO A 48 7.93 -12.91 -3.80
C PRO A 48 7.47 -14.33 -3.46
N GLY A 49 6.25 -14.69 -3.87
CA GLY A 49 5.67 -16.00 -3.64
C GLY A 49 5.01 -16.20 -2.27
N GLU A 50 5.10 -15.21 -1.37
CA GLU A 50 4.43 -15.23 -0.08
C GLU A 50 3.11 -14.44 -0.10
N THR A 51 2.19 -14.82 0.78
CA THR A 51 0.95 -14.09 1.01
C THR A 51 1.20 -12.94 1.99
N LEU A 52 0.75 -11.74 1.61
CA LEU A 52 0.71 -10.57 2.48
C LEU A 52 -0.74 -10.34 2.95
N TRP A 53 -0.91 -10.05 4.24
CA TRP A 53 -2.20 -9.60 4.76
C TRP A 53 -2.32 -8.08 4.74
N LEU A 54 -3.50 -7.63 4.31
CA LEU A 54 -3.90 -6.23 4.31
C LEU A 54 -5.18 -6.06 5.13
N ALA A 55 -5.30 -4.94 5.82
CA ALA A 55 -6.49 -4.55 6.58
C ALA A 55 -6.99 -3.19 6.11
N ILE A 56 -8.32 -3.00 6.14
CA ILE A 56 -8.95 -1.69 5.95
C ILE A 56 -9.25 -1.13 7.33
N ARG A 57 -8.57 -0.06 7.75
CA ARG A 57 -8.95 0.71 8.94
C ARG A 57 -10.03 1.71 8.55
N LEU A 58 -11.10 1.70 9.32
CA LEU A 58 -12.21 2.65 9.23
C LEU A 58 -12.24 3.45 10.53
N ASP A 59 -12.05 4.76 10.45
CA ASP A 59 -12.07 5.67 11.58
C ASP A 59 -13.14 6.76 11.37
N PRO A 60 -14.41 6.48 11.71
CA PRO A 60 -15.52 7.40 11.52
C PRO A 60 -15.59 8.45 12.63
N ILE A 61 -16.15 9.63 12.30
CA ILE A 61 -16.51 10.62 13.30
C ILE A 61 -17.64 10.12 14.21
N GLU A 62 -17.87 10.82 15.31
CA GLU A 62 -18.95 10.52 16.25
C GLU A 62 -20.31 10.39 15.53
N HIS A 63 -21.07 9.35 15.90
CA HIS A 63 -22.37 8.97 15.32
C HIS A 63 -22.37 8.51 13.85
N TRP A 64 -21.24 8.56 13.14
CA TRP A 64 -21.10 7.97 11.81
C TRP A 64 -20.69 6.50 11.90
N HIS A 65 -21.22 5.66 11.02
CA HIS A 65 -20.94 4.22 11.02
C HIS A 65 -21.01 3.64 9.61
N THR A 66 -20.26 2.56 9.39
CA THR A 66 -20.33 1.74 8.18
C THR A 66 -21.14 0.47 8.43
N TYR A 67 -21.55 -0.21 7.35
CA TYR A 67 -22.33 -1.42 7.45
C TYR A 67 -21.46 -2.66 7.63
N TRP A 68 -21.91 -3.55 8.51
CA TRP A 68 -21.31 -4.86 8.72
C TRP A 68 -21.92 -5.90 7.77
N LYS A 69 -21.12 -6.91 7.40
CA LYS A 69 -21.50 -8.07 6.57
C LYS A 69 -22.79 -8.78 7.01
N PHE A 70 -23.17 -8.70 8.28
CA PHE A 70 -24.40 -9.33 8.81
C PHE A 70 -25.40 -8.30 9.36
N GLY A 71 -25.38 -7.05 8.87
CA GLY A 71 -26.16 -5.92 9.40
C GLY A 71 -27.66 -5.90 9.06
N GLY A 72 -28.22 -6.96 8.47
CA GLY A 72 -29.60 -6.97 7.98
C GLY A 72 -29.77 -6.25 6.63
N ASP A 73 -31.00 -5.92 6.28
CA ASP A 73 -31.43 -5.56 4.90
C ASP A 73 -31.12 -4.11 4.48
N SER A 74 -30.20 -3.42 5.16
CA SER A 74 -30.13 -1.95 5.13
C SER A 74 -28.77 -1.34 4.78
N GLY A 75 -27.79 -2.13 4.31
CA GLY A 75 -26.59 -1.56 3.70
C GLY A 75 -25.54 -2.56 3.20
N GLU A 76 -24.68 -2.07 2.31
CA GLU A 76 -23.59 -2.83 1.69
C GLU A 76 -22.37 -2.90 2.61
N ALA A 77 -21.84 -4.11 2.80
CA ALA A 77 -20.65 -4.32 3.61
C ALA A 77 -19.43 -3.65 2.97
N THR A 78 -18.57 -3.06 3.81
CA THR A 78 -17.29 -2.53 3.31
C THR A 78 -16.46 -3.64 2.67
N ALA A 79 -16.03 -3.40 1.43
CA ALA A 79 -15.16 -4.30 0.67
C ALA A 79 -14.12 -3.48 -0.10
N ALA A 80 -12.93 -4.05 -0.27
CA ALA A 80 -11.97 -3.56 -1.25
C ALA A 80 -12.22 -4.26 -2.59
N SER A 81 -12.43 -3.47 -3.64
CA SER A 81 -12.60 -3.92 -5.02
C SER A 81 -11.66 -3.16 -5.95
N GLU A 82 -11.59 -3.58 -7.21
CA GLU A 82 -10.84 -2.86 -8.27
C GLU A 82 -9.34 -2.68 -7.99
N TRP A 83 -8.71 -3.70 -7.38
CA TRP A 83 -7.27 -3.70 -7.13
C TRP A 83 -6.44 -3.45 -8.39
N GLN A 84 -5.62 -2.39 -8.37
CA GLN A 84 -4.49 -2.25 -9.28
C GLN A 84 -3.26 -2.90 -8.65
N LEU A 85 -2.88 -4.05 -9.18
CA LEU A 85 -1.75 -4.84 -8.68
C LEU A 85 -0.61 -4.86 -9.69
N PRO A 86 0.65 -4.93 -9.22
CA PRO A 86 1.78 -5.18 -10.09
C PRO A 86 1.68 -6.57 -10.76
N ALA A 87 2.36 -6.72 -11.89
CA ALA A 87 2.39 -7.98 -12.63
C ALA A 87 2.90 -9.13 -11.74
N GLY A 88 2.19 -10.26 -11.75
CA GLY A 88 2.52 -11.45 -10.95
C GLY A 88 1.90 -11.48 -9.55
N SER A 89 1.12 -10.46 -9.17
CA SER A 89 0.36 -10.43 -7.91
C SER A 89 -1.14 -10.66 -8.14
N SER A 90 -1.82 -11.15 -7.11
CA SER A 90 -3.27 -11.36 -7.09
C SER A 90 -3.83 -11.03 -5.70
N ALA A 91 -5.06 -10.53 -5.66
CA ALA A 91 -5.82 -10.31 -4.42
C ALA A 91 -7.17 -11.02 -4.54
N GLY A 92 -7.59 -11.73 -3.48
CA GLY A 92 -8.83 -12.51 -3.46
C GLY A 92 -8.88 -13.51 -2.32
#